data_AF-X1J411-F1
#
_entry.id   AF-X1J411-F1
#
_cell.length_a   1.000
_cell.length_b   1.000
_cell.length_c   1.000
_cell.angle_alpha   90.00
_cell.angle_beta   90.00
_cell.angle_gamma   90.00
#
_symmetry.space_group_name_H-M   'P 1'
#
loop_
_entity.id
_entity.type
_entity.pdbx_description
1 polymer ?
#
loop_
_entity_poly.entity_id
_entity_poly.type
_entity_poly.pdbx_seq_one_letter_code
_entity_poly.pdbx_strand_id
1 'polypeptide(L)'
;EELINNFLKGLKFKEFKDEKKFDGITNGYDIKINDYKIDIKCATQLNYLEITPKVIVEQEKIKHFYIASKWFDNTNTVVIIGYFEHSDITNYQFKFLYGTPYWAVKLYDAKPISDLINKLKN
;
A
#
# COMPACT_ATOMS: atom_id res chain seq x y z
N GLU A 1 -10.18 -5.47 -17.45
CA GLU A 1 -9.15 -4.66 -18.13
C GLU A 1 -9.26 -3.15 -17.87
N GLU A 2 -10.45 -2.53 -18.02
CA GLU A 2 -10.64 -1.08 -17.78
C GLU A 2 -10.25 -0.62 -16.37
N LEU A 3 -10.60 -1.38 -15.32
CA LEU A 3 -10.25 -1.07 -13.94
C LEU A 3 -8.74 -1.08 -13.68
N ILE A 4 -8.03 -2.05 -14.27
CA ILE A 4 -6.56 -2.14 -14.20
C ILE A 4 -5.94 -0.96 -14.94
N ASN A 5 -6.47 -0.61 -16.11
CA ASN A 5 -6.00 0.55 -16.87
C ASN A 5 -6.25 1.87 -16.11
N ASN A 6 -7.37 2.01 -15.40
CA ASN A 6 -7.66 3.17 -14.55
C ASN A 6 -6.77 3.20 -13.31
N PHE A 7 -6.50 2.06 -12.68
CA PHE A 7 -5.52 1.93 -11.61
C PHE A 7 -4.11 2.30 -12.10
N LEU A 8 -3.67 1.78 -13.24
CA LEU A 8 -2.39 2.11 -13.88
C LEU A 8 -2.29 3.59 -14.26
N LYS A 9 -3.39 4.21 -14.69
CA LYS A 9 -3.47 5.66 -14.91
C LYS A 9 -3.34 6.41 -13.57
N GLY A 10 -4.07 6.00 -12.52
CA GLY A 10 -3.95 6.57 -11.18
C GLY A 10 -2.54 6.48 -10.59
N LEU A 11 -1.81 5.37 -10.84
CA LEU A 11 -0.41 5.22 -10.46
C LEU A 11 0.56 6.13 -11.24
N LYS A 12 0.19 6.56 -12.46
CA LYS A 12 1.01 7.46 -13.30
C LYS A 12 0.78 8.95 -13.02
N PHE A 13 -0.27 9.32 -12.29
CA PHE A 13 -0.58 10.72 -12.01
C PHE A 13 -0.21 11.13 -10.58
N LYS A 14 0.55 12.23 -10.48
CA LYS A 14 0.98 12.94 -9.28
C LYS A 14 -0.14 13.54 -8.42
N GLU A 15 -1.40 13.22 -8.67
CA GLU A 15 -2.53 13.81 -7.96
C GLU A 15 -3.60 12.75 -7.69
N PHE A 16 -3.59 12.17 -6.49
CA PHE A 16 -4.84 11.76 -5.86
C PHE A 16 -5.54 13.04 -5.36
N LYS A 17 -6.08 13.83 -6.29
CA LYS A 17 -7.12 14.80 -6.00
C LYS A 17 -8.42 14.21 -6.47
N ASP A 18 -9.02 13.40 -5.62
CA ASP A 18 -10.47 13.34 -5.57
C ASP A 18 -10.86 13.14 -4.12
N GLU A 19 -11.22 14.25 -3.48
CA GLU A 19 -12.02 14.30 -2.26
C GLU A 19 -13.44 13.80 -2.57
N LYS A 20 -13.58 12.59 -3.11
CA LYS A 20 -14.83 11.86 -2.94
C LYS A 20 -14.76 11.24 -1.57
N LYS A 21 -15.51 11.84 -0.64
CA LYS A 21 -15.96 11.23 0.61
C LYS A 21 -16.09 9.72 0.39
N PHE A 22 -15.14 8.95 0.92
CA PHE A 22 -15.34 7.53 1.14
C PHE A 22 -16.33 7.45 2.28
N ASP A 23 -17.61 7.57 1.90
CA ASP A 23 -18.74 7.51 2.79
C ASP A 23 -18.63 6.22 3.61
N GLY A 24 -18.89 6.36 4.91
CA GLY A 24 -18.58 5.34 5.90
C GLY A 24 -19.16 3.98 5.54
N ILE A 25 -18.28 3.05 5.17
CA ILE A 25 -18.14 1.64 5.57
C ILE A 25 -16.87 1.17 4.86
N THR A 26 -15.71 1.30 5.50
CA THR A 26 -14.45 0.85 4.90
C THR A 26 -14.35 -0.67 5.06
N ASN A 27 -14.46 -1.41 3.95
CA ASN A 27 -14.27 -2.86 3.87
C ASN A 27 -12.84 -3.33 4.21
N GLY A 28 -12.05 -2.48 4.87
CA GLY A 28 -10.72 -2.77 5.35
C GLY A 28 -9.65 -2.83 4.26
N TYR A 29 -9.86 -2.23 3.09
CA TYR A 29 -8.88 -2.14 2.02
C TYR A 29 -9.09 -0.83 1.25
N ASP A 30 -8.06 -0.33 0.58
CA ASP A 30 -8.14 0.88 -0.24
C ASP A 30 -8.70 0.58 -1.64
N ILE A 31 -8.31 -0.56 -2.22
CA ILE A 31 -8.68 -0.94 -3.59
C ILE A 31 -9.08 -2.42 -3.63
N LYS A 32 -10.12 -2.74 -4.42
CA LYS A 32 -10.44 -4.13 -4.80
C LYS A 32 -10.40 -4.27 -6.32
N ILE A 33 -9.58 -5.19 -6.81
CA ILE A 33 -9.48 -5.56 -8.23
C ILE A 33 -9.76 -7.05 -8.32
N ASN A 34 -10.82 -7.45 -9.01
CA ASN A 34 -11.34 -8.82 -8.97
C ASN A 34 -11.56 -9.26 -7.51
N ASP A 35 -11.00 -10.40 -7.10
CA ASP A 35 -11.05 -10.88 -5.72
C ASP A 35 -9.88 -10.37 -4.85
N TYR A 36 -8.94 -9.64 -5.44
CA TYR A 36 -7.78 -9.11 -4.73
C TYR A 36 -8.12 -7.81 -3.99
N LYS A 37 -8.02 -7.88 -2.67
CA LYS A 37 -7.99 -6.74 -1.75
C LYS A 37 -6.57 -6.16 -1.68
N ILE A 38 -6.45 -4.85 -1.87
CA ILE A 38 -5.17 -4.14 -1.95
C ILE A 38 -5.21 -2.93 -1.02
N ASP A 39 -4.12 -2.72 -0.31
CA ASP A 39 -3.94 -1.60 0.61
C ASP A 39 -2.71 -0.76 0.20
N ILE A 40 -2.80 0.56 0.27
CA ILE A 40 -1.72 1.48 -0.07
C ILE A 40 -1.16 2.05 1.22
N LYS A 41 0.13 1.80 1.47
CA LYS A 41 0.84 2.37 2.62
C LYS A 41 1.95 3.30 2.14
N CYS A 42 1.98 4.51 2.70
CA CYS A 42 2.96 5.53 2.34
C CYS A 42 3.93 5.82 3.50
N ALA A 43 5.23 5.77 3.22
CA ALA A 43 6.27 6.27 4.09
C ALA A 43 6.39 7.79 3.93
N THR A 44 5.70 8.54 4.80
CA THR A 44 5.55 9.99 4.65
C THR A 44 6.78 10.78 5.11
N GLN A 45 7.44 10.36 6.19
CA GLN A 45 8.61 11.07 6.71
C GLN A 45 9.86 10.80 5.88
N LEU A 46 10.71 11.81 5.69
CA LEU A 46 11.88 11.74 4.81
C LEU A 46 12.84 10.59 5.15
N ASN A 47 13.08 10.36 6.45
CA ASN A 47 13.94 9.31 6.99
C ASN A 47 13.25 7.95 7.16
N TYR A 48 11.94 7.85 6.90
CA TYR A 48 11.24 6.58 6.96
C TYR A 48 11.47 5.81 5.66
N LEU A 49 12.22 4.72 5.78
CA LEU A 49 12.39 3.69 4.75
C LEU A 49 11.49 2.49 5.00
N GLU A 50 10.34 2.72 5.63
CA GLU A 50 9.42 1.67 6.08
C GLU A 50 7.97 2.06 5.85
N ILE A 51 7.16 1.10 5.40
CA ILE A 51 5.72 1.15 5.63
C ILE A 51 5.39 0.50 6.97
N THR A 52 4.32 0.95 7.60
CA THR A 52 3.94 0.50 8.95
C THR A 52 2.50 0.00 8.98
N PRO A 53 2.21 -1.20 8.45
CA PRO A 53 0.89 -1.79 8.58
C PRO A 53 0.60 -2.12 10.05
N LYS A 54 -0.62 -1.85 10.50
CA LYS A 54 -1.02 -2.00 11.91
C LYS A 54 -1.39 -3.47 12.17
N VAL A 55 -0.62 -4.17 12.99
CA VAL A 55 -0.68 -5.64 13.11
C VAL A 55 -2.10 -6.17 13.31
N ILE A 56 -2.83 -5.60 14.28
CA ILE A 56 -4.21 -6.04 14.58
C ILE A 56 -5.16 -5.87 13.40
N VAL A 57 -5.06 -4.76 12.66
CA VAL A 57 -5.91 -4.49 11.50
C VAL A 57 -5.60 -5.45 10.36
N GLU A 58 -4.33 -5.76 10.18
CA GLU A 58 -3.90 -6.65 9.11
C GLU A 58 -4.19 -8.13 9.40
N GLN A 59 -4.17 -8.54 10.67
CA GLN A 59 -4.54 -9.89 11.09
C GLN A 59 -6.06 -10.11 11.04
N GLU A 60 -6.87 -9.11 11.42
CA GLU A 60 -8.33 -9.22 11.38
C GLU A 60 -8.88 -9.08 9.95
N LYS A 61 -8.24 -8.24 9.14
CA LYS A 61 -8.68 -7.91 7.78
C LYS A 61 -7.53 -8.14 6.81
N ILE A 62 -7.29 -9.41 6.49
CA ILE A 62 -6.24 -9.81 5.57
C ILE A 62 -6.50 -9.21 4.18
N LYS A 63 -5.47 -8.55 3.64
CA LYS A 63 -5.40 -8.10 2.25
C LYS A 63 -4.46 -9.02 1.49
N HIS A 64 -4.62 -9.06 0.17
CA HIS A 64 -3.75 -9.87 -0.67
C HIS A 64 -2.42 -9.15 -0.92
N PHE A 65 -2.51 -7.85 -1.20
CA PHE A 65 -1.36 -7.04 -1.58
C PHE A 65 -1.30 -5.71 -0.84
N TYR A 66 -0.08 -5.24 -0.63
CA TYR A 66 0.25 -3.96 -0.02
C TYR A 66 1.14 -3.19 -0.98
N ILE A 67 0.65 -2.08 -1.51
CA ILE A 67 1.44 -1.18 -2.34
C ILE A 67 2.24 -0.28 -1.41
N ALA A 68 3.55 -0.34 -1.53
CA ALA A 68 4.46 0.52 -0.80
C ALA A 68 4.75 1.78 -1.61
N SER A 69 4.53 2.93 -1.01
CA SER A 69 4.84 4.22 -1.60
C SER A 69 5.69 5.09 -0.67
N LYS A 70 6.40 6.06 -1.25
CA LYS A 70 7.24 7.01 -0.55
C LYS A 70 6.85 8.42 -0.95
N TRP A 71 6.64 9.27 0.04
CA TRP A 71 6.53 10.71 -0.16
C TRP A 71 7.91 11.35 -0.20
N PHE A 72 8.12 12.24 -1.17
CA PHE A 72 9.33 13.04 -1.34
C PHE A 72 8.96 14.52 -1.25
N ASP A 73 9.35 15.15 -0.14
CA ASP A 73 9.02 16.55 0.16
C ASP A 73 9.61 17.52 -0.88
N ASN A 74 10.84 17.28 -1.32
CA ASN A 74 11.55 18.14 -2.27
C ASN A 74 10.86 18.27 -3.62
N THR A 75 10.19 17.21 -4.08
CA THR A 75 9.48 17.17 -5.36
C THR A 75 7.96 17.25 -5.21
N ASN A 76 7.46 17.26 -3.98
CA ASN A 76 6.05 17.17 -3.62
C ASN A 76 5.38 15.98 -4.34
N THR A 77 5.96 14.79 -4.21
CA THR A 77 5.53 13.59 -4.94
C THR A 77 5.40 12.36 -4.08
N VAL A 78 4.36 11.57 -4.36
CA VAL A 78 4.34 10.16 -4.00
C VAL A 78 4.94 9.36 -5.15
N VAL A 79 5.86 8.44 -4.82
CA VAL A 79 6.41 7.46 -5.74
C VAL A 79 6.04 6.07 -5.24
N ILE A 80 5.59 5.21 -6.14
CA ILE A 80 5.37 3.79 -5.84
C ILE A 80 6.72 3.10 -5.86
N ILE A 81 7.06 2.46 -4.76
CA ILE A 81 8.30 1.71 -4.61
C ILE A 81 8.12 0.29 -5.14
N GLY A 82 7.00 -0.33 -4.82
CA GLY A 82 6.71 -1.72 -5.20
C GLY A 82 5.52 -2.25 -4.43
N TYR A 83 5.48 -3.56 -4.26
CA TYR A 83 4.42 -4.22 -3.50
C TYR A 83 4.93 -5.34 -2.60
N PHE A 84 4.08 -5.74 -1.67
CA PHE A 84 4.24 -6.90 -0.81
C PHE A 84 2.97 -7.75 -0.84
N GLU A 85 3.13 -9.06 -0.66
CA GLU A 85 2.07 -9.98 -0.28
C GLU A 85 1.91 -9.97 1.24
N HIS A 86 0.76 -10.43 1.74
CA HIS A 86 0.54 -10.49 3.18
C HIS A 86 1.58 -11.32 3.93
N SER A 87 2.00 -12.44 3.34
CA SER A 87 3.06 -13.30 3.90
C SER A 87 4.41 -12.61 4.00
N ASP A 88 4.70 -11.64 3.12
CA ASP A 88 5.96 -10.90 3.18
C ASP A 88 5.97 -9.99 4.42
N ILE A 89 4.88 -9.24 4.65
CA ILE A 89 4.83 -8.25 5.73
C ILE A 89 4.80 -8.89 7.11
N THR A 90 4.26 -10.10 7.24
CA THR A 90 4.17 -10.82 8.52
C THR A 90 5.53 -11.28 9.05
N ASN A 91 6.58 -11.30 8.21
CA ASN A 91 7.92 -11.74 8.59
C ASN A 91 8.77 -10.64 9.23
N TYR A 92 8.27 -9.39 9.25
CA TYR A 92 9.03 -8.28 9.82
C TYR A 92 8.86 -8.19 11.34
N GLN A 93 9.90 -7.66 11.99
CA GLN A 93 9.84 -7.32 13.40
C GLN A 93 8.78 -6.25 13.66
N PHE A 94 8.21 -6.30 14.87
CA PHE A 94 7.28 -5.27 15.33
C PHE A 94 8.02 -4.05 15.83
N LYS A 95 7.42 -2.89 15.60
CA LYS A 95 7.71 -1.66 16.34
C LYS A 95 6.45 -1.14 16.99
N PHE A 96 6.60 -0.59 18.19
CA PHE A 96 5.51 0.04 18.90
C PHE A 96 5.49 1.52 18.60
N LEU A 97 4.38 2.02 18.04
CA LEU A 97 4.12 3.45 17.86
C LEU A 97 2.86 3.77 18.67
N TYR A 98 2.97 4.70 19.62
CA TYR A 98 1.86 5.12 20.48
C TYR A 98 1.15 3.92 21.17
N GLY A 99 1.92 2.97 21.69
CA GLY A 99 1.40 1.77 22.36
C GLY A 99 0.79 0.72 21.44
N THR A 100 0.83 0.91 20.12
CA THR A 100 0.28 -0.02 19.13
C THR A 100 1.40 -0.71 18.35
N PRO A 101 1.34 -2.03 18.12
CA PRO A 101 2.30 -2.74 17.28
C PRO A 101 2.05 -2.55 15.78
N TYR A 102 3.13 -2.31 15.04
CA TYR A 102 3.18 -2.19 13.58
C TYR A 102 4.31 -3.05 13.04
N TRP A 103 4.13 -3.68 11.88
CA TRP A 103 5.27 -4.30 11.18
C TRP A 103 6.18 -3.21 10.61
N ALA A 104 7.50 -3.35 10.82
CA ALA A 104 8.51 -2.44 10.29
C ALA A 104 8.99 -2.90 8.90
N VAL A 105 8.07 -2.92 7.94
CA VAL A 105 8.30 -3.45 6.58
C VAL A 105 9.21 -2.50 5.81
N LYS A 106 10.37 -2.99 5.37
CA LYS A 106 11.40 -2.18 4.73
C LYS A 106 11.08 -1.96 3.26
N LEU A 107 11.10 -0.70 2.81
CA LEU A 107 10.76 -0.33 1.42
C LEU A 107 11.67 -1.01 0.38
N TYR A 108 12.95 -1.23 0.71
CA TYR A 108 13.92 -1.81 -0.22
C TYR A 108 13.68 -3.30 -0.51
N ASP A 109 12.84 -3.97 0.28
CA ASP A 109 12.45 -5.37 0.05
C ASP A 109 11.21 -5.48 -0.86
N ALA A 110 10.65 -4.35 -1.31
CA ALA A 110 9.45 -4.35 -2.12
C ALA A 110 9.67 -5.04 -3.47
N LYS A 111 8.72 -5.91 -3.84
CA LYS A 111 8.72 -6.57 -5.14
C LYS A 111 8.34 -5.58 -6.25
N PRO A 112 8.83 -5.75 -7.49
CA PRO A 112 8.51 -4.85 -8.60
C PRO A 112 7.00 -4.73 -8.84
N ILE A 113 6.49 -3.50 -8.98
CA ILE A 113 5.05 -3.26 -9.20
C ILE A 113 4.54 -3.90 -10.51
N SER A 114 5.43 -4.09 -11.50
CA SER A 114 5.12 -4.81 -12.75
C SER A 114 4.60 -6.22 -12.51
N ASP A 115 5.14 -6.91 -11.50
CA ASP A 115 4.79 -8.29 -11.22
C ASP A 115 3.39 -8.38 -10.62
N LEU A 116 3.03 -7.42 -9.75
CA LEU A 116 1.66 -7.28 -9.27
C LEU A 116 0.70 -6.98 -10.43
N ILE A 117 1.04 -6.08 -11.33
CA ILE A 117 0.19 -5.73 -12.48
C ILE A 117 -0.06 -6.98 -13.34
N ASN A 118 0.95 -7.81 -13.56
CA ASN A 118 0.81 -9.06 -14.29
C ASN A 118 -0.08 -10.07 -13.53
N LYS A 119 0.08 -10.19 -12.21
CA LYS A 119 -0.79 -11.02 -11.36
C LYS A 119 -2.25 -10.60 -11.40
N LEU A 120 -2.54 -9.30 -11.44
CA LEU A 120 -3.91 -8.77 -11.45
C LEU A 120 -4.63 -8.88 -12.80
N LYS A 121 -3.89 -9.06 -13.90
CA LYS A 121 -4.45 -9.23 -15.25
C LYS A 121 -4.96 -10.65 -15.50
N ASN A 122 -4.38 -11.62 -14.81
CA ASN A 122 -4.74 -13.03 -14.89
C ASN A 122 -5.82 -13.37 -13.83
#